data_AF-A0A376DQK6-F1
#
_entry.id   AF-A0A376DQK6-F1
#
_cell.length_a   1.000
_cell.length_b   1.000
_cell.length_c   1.000
_cell.angle_alpha   90.00
_cell.angle_beta   90.00
_cell.angle_gamma   90.00
#
_symmetry.space_group_name_H-M   'P 1'
#
loop_
_entity.id
_entity.type
_entity.pdbx_description
1 polymer ?
#
loop_
_entity_poly.entity_id
_entity_poly.type
_entity_poly.pdbx_seq_one_letter_code
_entity_poly.pdbx_strand_id
1 'polypeptide(L)'
;MPLSDFFIDYVPFYSKFRAPSSILVVVELLFPLIAIIGIYRFFTDEKLTEEYKKKILMYVSGGTLGLLLILLIFGKSLLGFYTDGEKTYFPPFLLDYLADERFKLFRIDAIKALIYVAITAAVLFLTMKKKLSQNVALIIIGAVSLFDLWTVNKRYLNDENYVDKIFAENPFQTEGSDLLAEKVQGNPNLESILANVNVNKTLETIAEKDKTHYRIFNNILGTFSETNTSYFKSSIGGYHAVKLRRYDDVINEYFQVMDSVKVPNILNLLNAKYWVMGGPEKPQAMPNAKANGNAWFVSDLKFVNTPDEEIKSIGVINSKKTAVIAASDKAYFNSKPVQADSTAFISLTKYQPNELEFKSQSKTPQLAVFSEIYYPHGWKMFVDEKEVPYIKADYLLRAVHVPAGNHNIRMIFEPEVIEKGKWLSLLCFGLFIALSGFGIFWMYKNKKKEQLVEKTV
;
A
#
# COMPACT_ATOMS: atom_id res chain seq x y z
N MET A 1 8.18 19.60 -14.22
CA MET A 1 9.66 19.49 -14.36
C MET A 1 9.88 18.87 -15.71
N PRO A 2 10.52 19.54 -16.70
CA PRO A 2 10.44 19.13 -18.11
C PRO A 2 10.81 17.65 -18.37
N LEU A 3 11.81 17.13 -17.65
CA LEU A 3 12.20 15.72 -17.73
C LEU A 3 11.14 14.78 -17.14
N SER A 4 10.60 15.09 -15.96
CA SER A 4 9.55 14.31 -15.33
C SER A 4 8.28 14.28 -16.19
N ASP A 5 7.91 15.43 -16.76
CA ASP A 5 6.72 15.58 -17.60
C ASP A 5 6.89 14.74 -18.88
N PHE A 6 8.07 14.80 -19.52
CA PHE A 6 8.41 13.93 -20.65
C PHE A 6 8.29 12.43 -20.31
N PHE A 7 8.79 12.00 -19.15
CA PHE A 7 8.68 10.59 -18.76
C PHE A 7 7.22 10.18 -18.49
N ILE A 8 6.44 11.04 -17.85
CA ILE A 8 5.01 10.79 -17.60
C ILE A 8 4.23 10.65 -18.92
N ASP A 9 4.52 11.50 -19.89
CA ASP A 9 3.75 11.59 -21.13
C ASP A 9 4.17 10.54 -22.17
N TYR A 10 5.47 10.19 -22.24
CA TYR A 10 6.02 9.39 -23.35
C TYR A 10 6.62 8.04 -22.94
N VAL A 11 7.00 7.82 -21.69
CA VAL A 11 7.63 6.55 -21.28
C VAL A 11 6.55 5.55 -20.86
N PRO A 12 6.43 4.39 -21.55
CA PRO A 12 5.39 3.41 -21.25
C PRO A 12 5.38 3.02 -19.77
N PHE A 13 4.18 3.02 -19.18
CA PHE A 13 3.93 2.67 -17.77
C PHE A 13 4.58 3.58 -16.72
N TYR A 14 5.33 4.62 -17.09
CA TYR A 14 5.95 5.52 -16.10
C TYR A 14 4.89 6.25 -15.26
N SER A 15 3.82 6.72 -15.90
CA SER A 15 2.66 7.33 -15.23
C SER A 15 1.86 6.35 -14.34
N LYS A 16 2.24 5.07 -14.28
CA LYS A 16 1.64 4.06 -13.40
C LYS A 16 2.42 3.87 -12.10
N PHE A 17 3.65 4.40 -11.98
CA PHE A 17 4.38 4.37 -10.71
C PHE A 17 3.77 5.36 -9.73
N ARG A 18 3.41 4.88 -8.54
CA ARG A 18 2.92 5.72 -7.44
C ARG A 18 4.01 6.67 -6.93
N ALA A 19 5.24 6.19 -6.88
CA ALA A 19 6.42 6.95 -6.50
C ALA A 19 7.55 6.60 -7.48
N PRO A 20 7.82 7.44 -8.49
CA PRO A 20 8.88 7.17 -9.47
C PRO A 20 10.25 6.97 -8.83
N SER A 21 10.49 7.53 -7.65
CA SER A 21 11.71 7.32 -6.85
C SER A 21 11.97 5.86 -6.47
N SER A 22 10.96 4.98 -6.48
CA SER A 22 11.16 3.53 -6.25
C SER A 22 12.08 2.86 -7.27
N ILE A 23 12.32 3.47 -8.43
CA ILE A 23 13.29 2.99 -9.42
C ILE A 23 14.73 2.98 -8.87
N LEU A 24 15.02 3.77 -7.82
CA LEU A 24 16.35 3.83 -7.21
C LEU A 24 16.80 2.47 -6.64
N VAL A 25 15.87 1.57 -6.31
CA VAL A 25 16.18 0.17 -5.92
C VAL A 25 16.98 -0.57 -7.00
N VAL A 26 16.77 -0.24 -8.29
CA VAL A 26 17.57 -0.82 -9.39
C VAL A 26 19.02 -0.35 -9.32
N VAL A 27 19.24 0.93 -8.99
CA VAL A 27 20.58 1.51 -8.84
C VAL A 27 21.31 0.87 -7.66
N GLU A 28 20.59 0.66 -6.55
CA GLU A 28 21.10 -0.02 -5.35
C GLU A 28 21.58 -1.45 -5.63
N LEU A 29 21.01 -2.15 -6.62
CA LEU A 29 21.47 -3.47 -7.05
C LEU A 29 22.62 -3.40 -8.07
N LEU A 30 22.49 -2.51 -9.08
CA LEU A 30 23.42 -2.47 -10.21
C LEU A 30 24.80 -1.92 -9.83
N PHE A 31 24.87 -0.94 -8.92
CA PHE A 31 26.15 -0.36 -8.52
C PHE A 31 27.06 -1.34 -7.78
N PRO A 32 26.58 -2.10 -6.77
CA PRO A 32 27.37 -3.17 -6.17
C PRO A 32 27.79 -4.24 -7.18
N LEU A 33 26.90 -4.61 -8.11
CA LEU A 33 27.22 -5.59 -9.15
C LEU A 33 28.37 -5.11 -10.04
N ILE A 34 28.32 -3.85 -10.49
CA ILE A 34 29.40 -3.24 -11.28
C ILE A 34 30.70 -3.16 -10.47
N ALA A 35 30.62 -2.83 -9.17
CA ALA A 35 31.79 -2.81 -8.29
C ALA A 35 32.43 -4.20 -8.15
N ILE A 36 31.63 -5.26 -7.99
CA ILE A 36 32.09 -6.65 -7.93
C ILE A 36 32.77 -7.05 -9.25
N ILE A 37 32.17 -6.72 -10.40
CA ILE A 37 32.76 -6.96 -11.72
C ILE A 37 34.08 -6.19 -11.86
N GLY A 38 34.13 -4.95 -11.35
CA GLY A 38 35.34 -4.13 -11.34
C GLY A 38 36.48 -4.76 -10.54
N ILE A 39 36.19 -5.24 -9.32
CA ILE A 39 37.16 -5.96 -8.47
C ILE A 39 37.60 -7.27 -9.14
N TYR A 40 36.67 -8.03 -9.71
CA TYR A 40 36.99 -9.25 -10.44
C TYR A 40 37.98 -8.97 -11.57
N ARG A 41 37.66 -8.04 -12.47
CA ARG A 41 38.56 -7.66 -13.58
C ARG A 41 39.89 -7.11 -13.09
N PHE A 42 39.90 -6.32 -12.01
CA PHE A 42 41.13 -5.78 -11.44
C PHE A 42 42.14 -6.89 -11.07
N PHE A 43 41.66 -8.04 -10.59
CA PHE A 43 42.50 -9.17 -10.21
C PHE A 43 42.73 -10.20 -11.32
N THR A 44 41.77 -10.43 -12.21
CA THR A 44 41.85 -11.55 -13.18
C THR A 44 42.18 -11.14 -14.61
N ASP A 45 42.03 -9.88 -14.99
CA ASP A 45 42.21 -9.45 -16.38
C ASP A 45 43.70 -9.15 -16.66
N GLU A 46 44.35 -10.05 -17.39
CA GLU A 46 45.75 -9.94 -17.80
C GLU A 46 46.00 -8.78 -18.77
N LYS A 47 44.97 -8.26 -19.45
CA LYS A 47 45.10 -7.11 -20.36
C LYS A 47 45.30 -5.80 -19.61
N LEU A 48 44.96 -5.75 -18.32
CA LEU A 48 45.14 -4.56 -17.48
C LEU A 48 46.59 -4.50 -17.00
N THR A 49 47.40 -3.65 -17.62
CA THR A 49 48.78 -3.43 -17.18
C THR A 49 48.83 -2.87 -15.76
N GLU A 50 49.88 -3.19 -15.00
CA GLU A 50 50.06 -2.65 -13.64
C GLU A 50 50.12 -1.12 -13.62
N GLU A 51 50.69 -0.51 -14.66
CA GLU A 51 50.69 0.95 -14.83
C GLU A 51 49.27 1.50 -14.99
N TYR A 52 48.44 0.85 -15.82
CA TYR A 52 47.06 1.23 -16.02
C TYR A 52 46.24 1.09 -14.72
N LYS A 53 46.36 -0.04 -14.03
CA LYS A 53 45.69 -0.28 -12.73
C LYS A 53 46.04 0.81 -11.73
N LYS A 54 47.33 1.16 -11.63
CA LYS A 54 47.82 2.20 -10.71
C LYS A 54 47.25 3.56 -11.07
N LYS A 55 47.26 3.90 -12.36
CA LYS A 55 46.75 5.17 -12.88
C LYS A 55 45.25 5.33 -12.58
N ILE A 56 44.45 4.33 -12.91
CA ILE A 56 43.00 4.34 -12.66
C ILE A 56 42.70 4.40 -11.17
N LEU A 57 43.38 3.57 -10.35
CA LEU A 57 43.21 3.59 -8.90
C LEU A 57 43.49 4.99 -8.32
N MET A 58 44.60 5.62 -8.73
CA MET A 58 44.96 6.96 -8.26
C MET A 58 43.95 8.02 -8.71
N TYR A 59 43.49 7.98 -9.97
CA TYR A 59 42.54 8.96 -10.49
C TYR A 59 41.15 8.82 -9.90
N VAL A 60 40.62 7.60 -9.82
CA VAL A 60 39.29 7.34 -9.27
C VAL A 60 39.28 7.62 -7.78
N SER A 61 40.21 7.02 -7.00
CA SER A 61 40.26 7.26 -5.56
C SER A 61 40.60 8.72 -5.24
N GLY A 62 41.54 9.34 -5.97
CA GLY A 62 41.86 10.76 -5.79
C GLY A 62 40.70 11.68 -6.12
N GLY A 63 39.97 11.42 -7.22
CA GLY A 63 38.78 12.17 -7.61
C GLY A 63 37.65 12.02 -6.59
N THR A 64 37.36 10.80 -6.14
CA THR A 64 36.33 10.55 -5.13
C THR A 64 36.68 11.17 -3.78
N LEU A 65 37.92 10.99 -3.29
CA LEU A 65 38.37 11.61 -2.04
C LEU A 65 38.37 13.14 -2.14
N GLY A 66 38.78 13.69 -3.28
CA GLY A 66 38.74 15.13 -3.55
C GLY A 66 37.31 15.68 -3.53
N LEU A 67 36.37 15.00 -4.19
CA LEU A 67 34.96 15.38 -4.15
C LEU A 67 34.39 15.32 -2.72
N LEU A 68 34.69 14.26 -1.97
CA LEU A 68 34.26 14.12 -0.57
C LEU A 68 34.84 15.24 0.30
N LEU A 69 36.11 15.60 0.11
CA LEU A 69 36.73 16.74 0.80
C LEU A 69 36.05 18.07 0.46
N ILE A 70 35.73 18.30 -0.81
CA ILE A 70 34.97 19.50 -1.24
C ILE A 70 33.61 19.52 -0.54
N LEU A 71 32.90 18.39 -0.51
CA LEU A 71 31.60 18.29 0.16
C LEU A 71 31.70 18.45 1.69
N LEU A 72 32.79 18.00 2.31
CA LEU A 72 33.01 18.19 3.74
C LEU A 72 33.24 19.66 4.12
N ILE A 73 33.95 20.41 3.28
CA ILE A 73 34.32 21.80 3.53
C ILE A 73 33.20 22.76 3.07
N PHE A 74 32.66 22.53 1.88
CA PHE A 74 31.73 23.43 1.20
C PHE A 74 30.30 22.90 1.09
N GLY A 75 30.02 21.67 1.54
CA GLY A 75 28.72 21.01 1.36
C GLY A 75 27.55 21.80 1.92
N LYS A 76 27.68 22.43 3.11
CA LYS A 76 26.61 23.25 3.70
C LYS A 76 26.17 24.37 2.74
N SER A 77 27.14 25.09 2.17
CA SER A 77 26.87 26.18 1.23
C SER A 77 26.39 25.69 -0.13
N LEU A 78 26.89 24.54 -0.61
CA LEU A 78 26.56 24.01 -1.93
C LEU A 78 25.17 23.35 -1.97
N LEU A 79 24.75 22.72 -0.87
CA LEU A 79 23.54 21.89 -0.81
C LEU A 79 22.38 22.55 -0.05
N GLY A 80 22.65 23.59 0.75
CA GLY A 80 21.64 24.33 1.52
C GLY A 80 21.06 23.57 2.72
N PHE A 81 20.64 22.31 2.55
CA PHE A 81 19.98 21.43 3.54
C PHE A 81 18.56 21.84 3.96
N TYR A 82 17.89 22.67 3.15
CA TYR A 82 16.49 23.02 3.31
C TYR A 82 15.88 23.37 1.94
N THR A 83 14.57 23.24 1.84
CA THR A 83 13.79 23.49 0.61
C THR A 83 13.17 24.88 0.60
N ASP A 84 12.76 25.37 -0.56
CA ASP A 84 12.05 26.65 -0.68
C ASP A 84 10.67 26.63 0.00
N GLY A 85 10.04 25.46 0.10
CA GLY A 85 8.82 25.28 0.89
C GLY A 85 9.08 25.53 2.37
N GLU A 86 10.13 24.93 2.93
CA GLU A 86 10.52 25.15 4.34
C GLU A 86 10.87 26.62 4.62
N LYS A 87 11.54 27.31 3.68
CA LYS A 87 11.78 28.77 3.78
C LYS A 87 10.50 29.57 3.96
N THR A 88 9.39 29.10 3.40
CA THR A 88 8.10 29.80 3.43
C THR A 88 7.39 29.61 4.76
N TYR A 89 7.50 28.42 5.37
CA TYR A 89 6.71 28.05 6.54
C TYR A 89 7.46 28.14 7.87
N PHE A 90 8.79 28.13 7.86
CA PHE A 90 9.60 28.16 9.08
C PHE A 90 10.34 29.49 9.27
N PRO A 91 10.42 30.00 10.51
CA PRO A 91 11.22 31.18 10.81
C PRO A 91 12.73 30.91 10.60
N PRO A 92 13.55 31.93 10.28
CA PRO A 92 14.96 31.75 9.94
C PRO A 92 15.78 30.99 10.98
N PHE A 93 15.57 31.26 12.28
CA PHE A 93 16.31 30.59 13.35
C PHE A 93 16.07 29.07 13.38
N LEU A 94 14.85 28.64 13.07
CA LEU A 94 14.49 27.22 13.05
C LEU A 94 15.07 26.55 11.81
N LEU A 95 15.06 27.24 10.67
CA LEU A 95 15.68 26.76 9.44
C LEU A 95 17.18 26.58 9.58
N ASP A 96 17.88 27.55 10.16
CA ASP A 96 19.31 27.46 10.40
C ASP A 96 19.65 26.29 11.33
N TYR A 97 18.88 26.13 12.41
CA TYR A 97 19.02 24.98 13.31
C TYR A 97 18.82 23.63 12.59
N LEU A 98 17.75 23.51 11.79
CA LEU A 98 17.47 22.29 11.02
C LEU A 98 18.54 22.02 9.97
N ALA A 99 19.02 23.05 9.27
CA ALA A 99 20.09 22.95 8.29
C ALA A 99 21.40 22.50 8.94
N ASP A 100 21.70 22.99 10.14
CA ASP A 100 22.87 22.56 10.92
C ASP A 100 22.78 21.10 11.36
N GLU A 101 21.64 20.66 11.88
CA GLU A 101 21.46 19.25 12.27
C GLU A 101 21.53 18.31 11.05
N ARG A 102 20.95 18.70 9.92
CA ARG A 102 21.04 17.92 8.67
C ARG A 102 22.45 17.90 8.10
N PHE A 103 23.16 19.03 8.12
CA PHE A 103 24.54 19.10 7.66
C PHE A 103 25.46 18.27 8.57
N LYS A 104 25.21 18.23 9.88
CA LYS A 104 25.94 17.38 10.81
C LYS A 104 25.79 15.90 10.45
N LEU A 105 24.58 15.44 10.16
CA LEU A 105 24.33 14.07 9.69
C LEU A 105 25.09 13.78 8.38
N PHE A 106 24.98 14.68 7.40
CA PHE A 106 25.71 14.57 6.13
C PHE A 106 27.23 14.53 6.32
N ARG A 107 27.77 15.39 7.18
CA ARG A 107 29.21 15.47 7.45
C ARG A 107 29.74 14.17 8.06
N ILE A 108 28.99 13.56 8.99
CA ILE A 108 29.32 12.26 9.56
C ILE A 108 29.42 11.21 8.45
N ASP A 109 28.47 11.18 7.52
CA ASP A 109 28.45 10.22 6.42
C ASP A 109 29.55 10.46 5.39
N ALA A 110 29.84 11.71 5.07
CA ALA A 110 30.93 12.08 4.18
C ALA A 110 32.31 11.71 4.78
N ILE A 111 32.51 11.84 6.11
CA ILE A 111 33.73 11.37 6.79
C ILE A 111 33.84 9.84 6.71
N LYS A 112 32.77 9.11 6.99
CA LYS A 112 32.76 7.65 6.88
C LYS A 112 33.08 7.18 5.47
N ALA A 113 32.43 7.78 4.46
CA ALA A 113 32.70 7.49 3.05
C ALA A 113 34.18 7.75 2.70
N LEU A 114 34.76 8.85 3.19
CA LEU A 114 36.17 9.17 2.97
C LEU A 114 37.08 8.07 3.55
N ILE A 115 36.80 7.61 4.76
CA ILE A 115 37.55 6.51 5.41
C ILE A 115 37.41 5.21 4.61
N TYR A 116 36.20 4.83 4.22
CA TYR A 116 35.96 3.58 3.49
C TYR A 116 36.59 3.58 2.09
N VAL A 117 36.53 4.70 1.37
CA VAL A 117 37.21 4.87 0.08
C VAL A 117 38.73 4.81 0.26
N ALA A 118 39.28 5.48 1.27
CA ALA A 118 40.71 5.47 1.55
C ALA A 118 41.23 4.06 1.90
N ILE A 119 40.50 3.31 2.74
CA ILE A 119 40.84 1.91 3.07
C ILE A 119 40.81 1.05 1.81
N THR A 120 39.75 1.15 1.02
CA THR A 120 39.62 0.36 -0.23
C THR A 120 40.76 0.67 -1.20
N ALA A 121 41.09 1.95 -1.38
CA ALA A 121 42.20 2.39 -2.24
C ALA A 121 43.55 1.87 -1.73
N ALA A 122 43.81 1.96 -0.43
CA ALA A 122 45.03 1.49 0.19
C ALA A 122 45.19 -0.04 0.07
N VAL A 123 44.12 -0.79 0.30
CA VAL A 123 44.09 -2.26 0.17
C VAL A 123 44.40 -2.70 -1.26
N LEU A 124 43.76 -2.09 -2.25
CA LEU A 124 44.04 -2.39 -3.66
C LEU A 124 45.49 -2.04 -4.02
N PHE A 125 45.99 -0.88 -3.58
CA PHE A 125 47.36 -0.45 -3.84
C PHE A 125 48.41 -1.37 -3.17
N LEU A 126 48.20 -1.79 -1.92
CA LEU A 126 49.09 -2.71 -1.21
C LEU A 126 49.11 -4.10 -1.85
N THR A 127 47.98 -4.53 -2.42
CA THR A 127 47.89 -5.78 -3.18
C THR A 127 48.72 -5.72 -4.46
N MET A 128 48.66 -4.60 -5.20
CA MET A 128 49.53 -4.37 -6.37
C MET A 128 51.02 -4.37 -5.99
N LYS A 129 51.35 -3.86 -4.80
CA LYS A 129 52.72 -3.88 -4.25
C LYS A 129 53.13 -5.24 -3.68
N LYS A 130 52.29 -6.27 -3.81
CA LYS A 130 52.51 -7.62 -3.26
C LYS A 130 52.75 -7.63 -1.73
N LYS A 131 52.31 -6.57 -1.02
CA LYS A 131 52.36 -6.50 0.45
C LYS A 131 51.14 -7.14 1.10
N LEU A 132 50.09 -7.38 0.33
CA LEU A 132 48.84 -7.99 0.76
C LEU A 132 48.43 -9.05 -0.26
N SER A 133 47.87 -10.17 0.18
CA SER A 133 47.32 -11.18 -0.72
C SER A 133 45.92 -10.79 -1.21
N GLN A 134 45.55 -11.27 -2.39
CA GLN A 134 44.23 -11.02 -2.98
C GLN A 134 43.09 -11.46 -2.04
N ASN A 135 43.20 -12.63 -1.42
CA ASN A 135 42.17 -13.14 -0.52
C ASN A 135 41.97 -12.22 0.70
N VAL A 136 43.06 -11.73 1.29
CA VAL A 136 42.98 -10.79 2.41
C VAL A 136 42.39 -9.45 1.96
N ALA A 137 42.77 -8.97 0.77
CA ALA A 137 42.19 -7.75 0.20
C ALA A 137 40.66 -7.85 0.03
N LEU A 138 40.17 -8.96 -0.51
CA LEU A 138 38.75 -9.22 -0.68
C LEU A 138 38.00 -9.29 0.66
N ILE A 139 38.60 -9.92 1.68
CA ILE A 139 38.03 -9.96 3.04
C ILE A 139 37.92 -8.55 3.62
N ILE A 140 38.96 -7.72 3.48
CA ILE A 140 38.93 -6.35 4.01
C ILE A 140 37.87 -5.52 3.29
N ILE A 141 37.80 -5.58 1.95
CA ILE A 141 36.79 -4.84 1.19
C ILE A 141 35.39 -5.32 1.58
N GLY A 142 35.16 -6.62 1.69
CA GLY A 142 33.89 -7.18 2.15
C GLY A 142 33.52 -6.70 3.56
N ALA A 143 34.48 -6.65 4.49
CA ALA A 143 34.25 -6.13 5.84
C ALA A 143 33.91 -4.63 5.83
N VAL A 144 34.62 -3.82 5.03
CA VAL A 144 34.32 -2.38 4.87
C VAL A 144 32.90 -2.18 4.34
N SER A 145 32.51 -2.90 3.29
CA SER A 145 31.15 -2.84 2.75
C SER A 145 30.09 -3.31 3.77
N LEU A 146 30.37 -4.36 4.54
CA LEU A 146 29.48 -4.84 5.59
C LEU A 146 29.28 -3.79 6.68
N PHE A 147 30.36 -3.20 7.19
CA PHE A 147 30.28 -2.19 8.26
C PHE A 147 29.59 -0.91 7.78
N ASP A 148 29.84 -0.47 6.54
CA ASP A 148 29.14 0.67 5.95
C ASP A 148 27.62 0.45 5.98
N LEU A 149 27.16 -0.63 5.31
CA LEU A 149 25.74 -0.98 5.23
C LEU A 149 25.12 -1.24 6.61
N TRP A 150 25.82 -1.93 7.50
CA TRP A 150 25.31 -2.19 8.85
C TRP A 150 25.12 -0.89 9.62
N THR A 151 26.09 0.02 9.62
CA THR A 151 25.96 1.26 10.39
C THR A 151 24.85 2.16 9.86
N VAL A 152 24.56 2.13 8.55
CA VAL A 152 23.42 2.83 7.95
C VAL A 152 22.12 2.14 8.34
N ASN A 153 22.02 0.82 8.18
CA ASN A 153 20.81 0.06 8.49
C ASN A 153 20.40 0.18 9.96
N LYS A 154 21.38 0.19 10.89
CA LYS A 154 21.12 0.35 12.32
C LYS A 154 20.56 1.73 12.68
N ARG A 155 20.63 2.74 11.81
CA ARG A 155 19.92 4.01 12.05
C ARG A 155 18.42 3.88 11.85
N TYR A 156 18.00 3.01 10.94
CA TYR A 156 16.61 2.82 10.57
C TYR A 156 15.94 1.71 11.38
N LEU A 157 16.62 0.58 11.56
CA LEU A 157 16.16 -0.55 12.34
C LEU A 157 17.15 -0.83 13.47
N ASN A 158 16.81 -0.36 14.66
CA ASN A 158 17.56 -0.54 15.90
C ASN A 158 16.70 -1.15 17.00
N ASP A 159 17.31 -1.34 18.17
CA ASP A 159 16.72 -1.99 19.33
C ASP A 159 15.46 -1.27 19.84
N GLU A 160 15.31 0.03 19.58
CA GLU A 160 14.12 0.83 19.95
C GLU A 160 12.92 0.58 19.02
N ASN A 161 13.15 0.04 17.82
CA ASN A 161 12.08 -0.30 16.88
C ASN A 161 11.41 -1.64 17.20
N TYR A 162 12.07 -2.50 17.99
CA TYR A 162 11.51 -3.77 18.40
C TYR A 162 10.56 -3.56 19.58
N VAL A 163 9.43 -4.25 19.51
CA VAL A 163 8.41 -4.22 20.55
C VAL A 163 8.30 -5.60 21.17
N ASP A 164 7.80 -5.65 22.41
CA ASP A 164 7.55 -6.93 23.07
C ASP A 164 6.61 -7.80 22.24
N LYS A 165 6.86 -9.11 22.25
CA LYS A 165 6.12 -10.11 21.47
C LYS A 165 4.60 -9.97 21.66
N ILE A 166 4.14 -9.60 22.86
CA ILE A 166 2.71 -9.43 23.15
C ILE A 166 2.04 -8.36 22.27
N PHE A 167 2.74 -7.27 21.95
CA PHE A 167 2.22 -6.20 21.09
C PHE A 167 2.32 -6.55 19.61
N ALA A 168 3.30 -7.37 19.23
CA ALA A 168 3.43 -7.85 17.85
C ALA A 168 2.34 -8.87 17.49
N GLU A 169 2.04 -9.81 18.41
CA GLU A 169 0.98 -10.81 18.20
C GLU A 169 -0.42 -10.22 18.39
N ASN A 170 -0.56 -9.21 19.27
CA ASN A 170 -1.83 -8.54 19.54
C ASN A 170 -1.66 -7.03 19.35
N PRO A 171 -1.66 -6.51 18.11
CA PRO A 171 -1.44 -5.08 17.86
C PRO A 171 -2.57 -4.18 18.39
N PHE A 172 -3.76 -4.74 18.62
CA PHE A 172 -4.92 -4.03 19.17
C PHE A 172 -5.34 -4.65 20.51
N GLN A 173 -4.71 -4.20 21.58
CA GLN A 173 -4.96 -4.67 22.93
C GLN A 173 -6.41 -4.38 23.36
N THR A 174 -7.11 -5.37 23.89
CA THR A 174 -8.49 -5.25 24.41
C THR A 174 -8.55 -5.23 25.94
N GLU A 175 -7.44 -5.53 26.61
CA GLU A 175 -7.34 -5.55 28.06
C GLU A 175 -6.09 -4.80 28.52
N GLY A 176 -6.24 -4.04 29.60
CA GLY A 176 -5.12 -3.38 30.28
C GLY A 176 -4.62 -4.24 31.44
N SER A 177 -3.31 -4.22 31.68
CA SER A 177 -2.71 -4.76 32.90
C SER A 177 -1.52 -3.90 33.31
N ASP A 178 -1.15 -3.94 34.59
CA ASP A 178 0.03 -3.23 35.10
C ASP A 178 1.30 -3.67 34.35
N LEU A 179 1.38 -4.95 33.98
CA LEU A 179 2.46 -5.50 33.17
C LEU A 179 2.52 -4.87 31.77
N LEU A 180 1.38 -4.64 31.13
CA LEU A 180 1.34 -3.97 29.82
C LEU A 180 1.72 -2.49 29.97
N ALA A 181 1.26 -1.82 31.03
CA ALA A 181 1.61 -0.43 31.31
C ALA A 181 3.11 -0.25 31.54
N GLU A 182 3.74 -1.16 32.30
CA GLU A 182 5.19 -1.18 32.51
C GLU A 182 5.95 -1.39 31.18
N LYS A 183 5.48 -2.31 30.32
CA LYS A 183 6.14 -2.61 29.04
C LYS A 183 6.06 -1.48 28.00
N VAL A 184 5.10 -0.56 28.10
CA VAL A 184 5.00 0.59 27.17
C VAL A 184 5.69 1.84 27.70
N GLN A 185 6.06 1.87 28.98
CA GLN A 185 6.57 3.07 29.64
C GLN A 185 7.83 3.59 28.93
N GLY A 186 7.80 4.86 28.51
CA GLY A 186 8.94 5.51 27.85
C GLY A 186 9.04 5.22 26.35
N ASN A 187 8.07 4.50 25.76
CA ASN A 187 7.92 4.38 24.32
C ASN A 187 6.62 5.08 23.87
N PRO A 188 6.69 6.35 23.40
CA PRO A 188 5.51 7.12 22.99
C PRO A 188 4.66 6.43 21.92
N ASN A 189 5.26 5.57 21.09
CA ASN A 189 4.54 4.85 20.05
C ASN A 189 3.65 3.73 20.65
N LEU A 190 4.12 3.06 21.71
CA LEU A 190 3.39 1.99 22.38
C LEU A 190 2.36 2.51 23.38
N GLU A 191 2.62 3.66 24.02
CA GLU A 191 1.66 4.30 24.92
C GLU A 191 0.31 4.58 24.22
N SER A 192 0.36 4.96 22.93
CA SER A 192 -0.83 5.19 22.11
C SER A 192 -1.70 3.94 21.90
N ILE A 193 -1.11 2.73 22.00
CA ILE A 193 -1.83 1.47 21.86
C ILE A 193 -2.75 1.25 23.06
N LEU A 194 -2.25 1.56 24.27
CA LEU A 194 -3.02 1.38 25.50
C LEU A 194 -4.17 2.39 25.64
N ALA A 195 -4.03 3.59 25.06
CA ALA A 195 -5.08 4.60 25.05
C ALA A 195 -6.39 4.11 24.37
N ASN A 196 -6.29 3.11 23.49
CA ASN A 196 -7.41 2.58 22.72
C ASN A 196 -8.01 1.29 23.28
N VAL A 197 -7.51 0.79 24.43
CA VAL A 197 -7.92 -0.51 25.01
C VAL A 197 -9.43 -0.61 25.20
N ASN A 198 -10.07 0.41 25.78
CA ASN A 198 -11.52 0.37 26.02
C ASN A 198 -12.31 0.39 24.71
N VAL A 199 -11.84 1.12 23.69
CA VAL A 199 -12.46 1.15 22.36
C VAL A 199 -12.32 -0.22 21.70
N ASN A 200 -11.13 -0.81 21.73
CA ASN A 200 -10.87 -2.15 21.21
C ASN A 200 -11.73 -3.19 21.93
N LYS A 201 -11.85 -3.14 23.26
CA LYS A 201 -12.73 -4.04 24.04
C LYS A 201 -14.19 -3.93 23.62
N THR A 202 -14.65 -2.70 23.35
CA THR A 202 -16.00 -2.45 22.84
C THR A 202 -16.20 -3.09 21.47
N LEU A 203 -15.23 -2.92 20.56
CA LEU A 203 -15.25 -3.52 19.22
C LEU A 203 -15.24 -5.05 19.27
N GLU A 204 -14.37 -5.64 20.09
CA GLU A 204 -14.32 -7.08 20.38
C GLU A 204 -15.66 -7.58 20.89
N THR A 205 -16.24 -6.92 21.90
CA THR A 205 -17.53 -7.30 22.48
C THR A 205 -18.67 -7.28 21.44
N ILE A 206 -18.68 -6.28 20.55
CA ILE A 206 -19.66 -6.23 19.45
C ILE A 206 -19.45 -7.41 18.51
N ALA A 207 -18.21 -7.68 18.08
CA ALA A 207 -17.86 -8.78 17.17
C ALA A 207 -18.11 -10.17 17.76
N GLU A 208 -18.01 -10.32 19.09
CA GLU A 208 -18.35 -11.54 19.81
C GLU A 208 -19.85 -11.79 19.85
N LYS A 209 -20.65 -10.75 20.13
CA LYS A 209 -22.11 -10.85 20.26
C LYS A 209 -22.82 -10.97 18.92
N ASP A 210 -22.34 -10.29 17.88
CA ASP A 210 -22.96 -10.29 16.54
C ASP A 210 -22.04 -10.92 15.48
N LYS A 211 -22.38 -12.15 15.09
CA LYS A 211 -21.65 -12.90 14.06
C LYS A 211 -22.09 -12.59 12.64
N THR A 212 -23.15 -11.80 12.44
CA THR A 212 -23.61 -11.41 11.10
C THR A 212 -22.62 -10.47 10.41
N HIS A 213 -22.79 -10.24 9.11
CA HIS A 213 -22.01 -9.21 8.40
C HIS A 213 -22.70 -7.85 8.53
N TYR A 214 -21.93 -6.85 8.98
CA TYR A 214 -22.34 -5.46 9.16
C TYR A 214 -21.09 -4.57 9.21
N ARG A 215 -21.29 -3.24 9.12
CA ARG A 215 -20.22 -2.27 9.33
C ARG A 215 -20.37 -1.52 10.65
N ILE A 216 -19.26 -1.06 11.20
CA ILE A 216 -19.19 -0.22 12.39
C ILE A 216 -18.81 1.20 11.98
N PHE A 217 -19.55 2.19 12.47
CA PHE A 217 -19.16 3.58 12.40
C PHE A 217 -18.45 3.97 13.70
N ASN A 218 -17.13 4.09 13.67
CA ASN A 218 -16.32 4.45 14.82
C ASN A 218 -15.87 5.90 14.73
N ASN A 219 -16.50 6.77 15.54
CA ASN A 219 -16.20 8.21 15.54
C ASN A 219 -15.23 8.61 16.67
N ILE A 220 -14.64 7.65 17.38
CA ILE A 220 -13.73 7.93 18.50
C ILE A 220 -12.28 8.10 18.01
N LEU A 221 -11.83 7.25 17.08
CA LEU A 221 -10.43 7.19 16.63
C LEU A 221 -10.17 7.94 15.31
N GLY A 222 -11.11 8.78 14.89
CA GLY A 222 -11.10 9.39 13.56
C GLY A 222 -11.53 8.38 12.48
N THR A 223 -12.81 8.45 12.11
CA THR A 223 -13.48 7.46 11.25
C THR A 223 -12.66 7.04 10.02
N PHE A 224 -11.97 7.95 9.34
CA PHE A 224 -11.25 7.69 8.08
C PHE A 224 -9.72 7.73 8.19
N SER A 225 -9.20 7.60 9.42
CA SER A 225 -7.77 7.67 9.75
C SER A 225 -7.29 6.56 10.69
N GLU A 226 -8.12 5.54 10.95
CA GLU A 226 -7.83 4.44 11.88
C GLU A 226 -7.81 3.07 11.20
N THR A 227 -7.33 2.04 11.90
CA THR A 227 -7.38 0.65 11.41
C THR A 227 -7.87 -0.36 12.45
N ASN A 228 -8.02 0.07 13.71
CA ASN A 228 -8.49 -0.73 14.85
C ASN A 228 -9.83 -1.40 14.56
N THR A 229 -10.81 -0.66 14.04
CA THR A 229 -12.15 -1.20 13.80
C THR A 229 -12.08 -2.40 12.86
N SER A 230 -11.35 -2.25 11.75
CA SER A 230 -11.19 -3.27 10.71
C SER A 230 -10.51 -4.56 11.19
N TYR A 231 -9.74 -4.50 12.28
CA TYR A 231 -9.18 -5.70 12.90
C TYR A 231 -10.26 -6.60 13.52
N PHE A 232 -11.27 -6.01 14.17
CA PHE A 232 -12.35 -6.74 14.84
C PHE A 232 -13.55 -7.00 13.91
N LYS A 233 -13.92 -6.02 13.07
CA LYS A 233 -15.08 -6.11 12.18
C LYS A 233 -14.99 -5.08 11.03
N SER A 234 -15.77 -5.26 9.97
CA SER A 234 -15.82 -4.29 8.87
C SER A 234 -16.12 -2.87 9.35
N SER A 235 -15.29 -1.91 8.96
CA SER A 235 -15.45 -0.49 9.26
C SER A 235 -16.22 0.23 8.14
N ILE A 236 -16.97 1.27 8.49
CA ILE A 236 -17.44 2.27 7.51
C ILE A 236 -16.25 3.07 6.98
N GLY A 237 -15.25 3.34 7.81
CA GLY A 237 -14.11 4.13 7.37
C GLY A 237 -12.85 3.30 7.31
N GLY A 238 -11.87 3.74 8.08
CA GLY A 238 -10.51 3.28 8.06
C GLY A 238 -9.60 4.06 7.12
N TYR A 239 -8.30 3.86 7.28
CA TYR A 239 -7.30 4.44 6.40
C TYR A 239 -6.99 3.52 5.21
N HIS A 240 -7.07 4.07 4.00
CA HIS A 240 -6.55 3.44 2.79
C HIS A 240 -5.92 4.51 1.91
N ALA A 241 -4.72 4.22 1.38
CA ALA A 241 -3.99 5.21 0.58
C ALA A 241 -4.52 5.39 -0.86
N VAL A 242 -5.38 4.46 -1.32
CA VAL A 242 -6.02 4.51 -2.65
C VAL A 242 -7.52 4.35 -2.46
N LYS A 243 -8.19 5.41 -1.99
CA LYS A 243 -9.65 5.39 -1.79
C LYS A 243 -10.36 5.34 -3.14
N LEU A 244 -11.48 4.63 -3.20
CA LEU A 244 -12.36 4.67 -4.38
C LEU A 244 -12.93 6.09 -4.50
N ARG A 245 -12.85 6.68 -5.70
CA ARG A 245 -13.26 8.07 -5.93
C ARG A 245 -14.67 8.37 -5.41
N ARG A 246 -15.65 7.51 -5.71
CA ARG A 246 -17.03 7.66 -5.24
C ARG A 246 -17.18 7.62 -3.73
N TYR A 247 -16.35 6.81 -3.07
CA TYR A 247 -16.35 6.73 -1.61
C TYR A 247 -15.76 8.01 -1.02
N ASP A 248 -14.67 8.51 -1.61
CA ASP A 248 -14.05 9.77 -1.24
C ASP A 248 -14.99 10.97 -1.43
N ASP A 249 -15.73 11.01 -2.54
CA ASP A 249 -16.75 12.04 -2.79
C ASP A 249 -17.84 12.01 -1.70
N VAL A 250 -18.29 10.83 -1.25
CA VAL A 250 -19.25 10.71 -0.11
C VAL A 250 -18.64 11.14 1.21
N ILE A 251 -17.36 10.83 1.47
CA ILE A 251 -16.64 11.35 2.64
C ILE A 251 -16.62 12.87 2.64
N ASN A 252 -16.27 13.47 1.50
CA ASN A 252 -16.15 14.92 1.35
C ASN A 252 -17.51 15.62 1.48
N GLU A 253 -18.56 15.08 0.87
CA GLU A 253 -19.90 15.67 0.92
C GLU A 253 -20.55 15.55 2.30
N TYR A 254 -20.42 14.40 2.98
CA TYR A 254 -21.21 14.11 4.19
C TYR A 254 -20.41 14.09 5.49
N PHE A 255 -19.22 13.53 5.46
CA PHE A 255 -18.46 13.26 6.69
C PHE A 255 -17.42 14.34 7.03
N GLN A 256 -17.08 15.24 6.11
CA GLN A 256 -16.28 16.42 6.46
C GLN A 256 -17.12 17.49 7.18
N VAL A 257 -18.37 17.66 6.77
CA VAL A 257 -19.30 18.64 7.38
C VAL A 257 -20.01 18.07 8.61
N MET A 258 -20.14 16.73 8.70
CA MET A 258 -20.78 16.02 9.82
C MET A 258 -22.21 16.48 10.12
N ASP A 259 -23.04 16.58 9.06
CA ASP A 259 -24.46 16.94 9.17
C ASP A 259 -25.23 15.88 9.98
N SER A 260 -25.80 16.28 11.12
CA SER A 260 -26.48 15.39 12.07
C SER A 260 -27.78 14.76 11.53
N VAL A 261 -28.33 15.29 10.44
CA VAL A 261 -29.55 14.79 9.80
C VAL A 261 -29.20 13.86 8.64
N LYS A 262 -28.23 14.24 7.81
CA LYS A 262 -27.91 13.50 6.58
C LYS A 262 -26.96 12.33 6.81
N VAL A 263 -25.97 12.47 7.70
CA VAL A 263 -24.99 11.40 7.98
C VAL A 263 -25.66 10.10 8.41
N PRO A 264 -26.65 10.08 9.32
CA PRO A 264 -27.39 8.86 9.64
C PRO A 264 -27.99 8.14 8.44
N ASN A 265 -28.47 8.87 7.42
CA ASN A 265 -29.04 8.26 6.21
C ASN A 265 -27.96 7.55 5.37
N ILE A 266 -26.77 8.16 5.28
CA ILE A 266 -25.61 7.54 4.62
C ILE A 266 -25.12 6.31 5.40
N LEU A 267 -25.10 6.38 6.73
CA LEU A 267 -24.77 5.24 7.59
C LEU A 267 -25.77 4.09 7.42
N ASN A 268 -27.06 4.38 7.22
CA ASN A 268 -28.07 3.36 6.93
C ASN A 268 -27.83 2.67 5.59
N LEU A 269 -27.48 3.46 4.56
CA LEU A 269 -27.15 3.01 3.21
C LEU A 269 -25.92 2.06 3.22
N LEU A 270 -24.92 2.39 4.03
CA LEU A 270 -23.67 1.63 4.16
C LEU A 270 -23.75 0.47 5.17
N ASN A 271 -24.96 0.11 5.64
CA ASN A 271 -25.19 -0.95 6.62
C ASN A 271 -24.36 -0.80 7.91
N ALA A 272 -24.24 0.44 8.40
CA ALA A 272 -23.64 0.72 9.70
C ALA A 272 -24.60 0.29 10.82
N LYS A 273 -24.44 -0.94 11.33
CA LYS A 273 -25.32 -1.51 12.36
C LYS A 273 -24.99 -1.05 13.77
N TYR A 274 -23.74 -0.65 14.02
CA TYR A 274 -23.28 -0.16 15.32
C TYR A 274 -22.54 1.17 15.15
N TRP A 275 -22.88 2.13 16.01
CA TRP A 275 -22.18 3.40 16.14
C TRP A 275 -21.37 3.36 17.43
N VAL A 276 -20.07 3.57 17.33
CA VAL A 276 -19.16 3.66 18.47
C VAL A 276 -18.80 5.13 18.66
N MET A 277 -19.28 5.69 19.76
CA MET A 277 -19.24 7.12 20.07
C MET A 277 -18.82 7.35 21.54
N GLY A 278 -18.66 8.61 21.93
CA GLY A 278 -18.17 8.99 23.25
C GLY A 278 -16.68 9.33 23.21
N GLY A 279 -15.96 9.01 24.29
CA GLY A 279 -14.51 9.22 24.39
C GLY A 279 -13.73 7.90 24.46
N PRO A 280 -12.42 7.90 24.19
CA PRO A 280 -11.58 6.70 24.27
C PRO A 280 -11.66 5.98 25.63
N GLU A 281 -11.80 6.73 26.73
CA GLU A 281 -11.92 6.16 28.08
C GLU A 281 -13.27 5.48 28.34
N LYS A 282 -14.36 6.02 27.79
CA LYS A 282 -15.74 5.55 28.00
C LYS A 282 -16.48 5.45 26.67
N PRO A 283 -16.07 4.51 25.80
CA PRO A 283 -16.75 4.27 24.52
C PRO A 283 -18.15 3.74 24.76
N GLN A 284 -19.09 4.15 23.91
CA GLN A 284 -20.46 3.69 23.92
C GLN A 284 -20.81 3.12 22.55
N ALA A 285 -21.33 1.90 22.55
CA ALA A 285 -21.84 1.24 21.35
C ALA A 285 -23.36 1.38 21.29
N MET A 286 -23.87 2.06 20.27
CA MET A 286 -25.29 2.24 20.02
C MET A 286 -25.72 1.44 18.79
N PRO A 287 -26.71 0.54 18.89
CA PRO A 287 -27.24 -0.16 17.73
C PRO A 287 -28.05 0.79 16.84
N ASN A 288 -27.84 0.71 15.54
CA ASN A 288 -28.59 1.44 14.53
C ASN A 288 -29.70 0.55 13.93
N ALA A 289 -30.90 0.65 14.49
CA ALA A 289 -32.06 -0.11 14.00
C ALA A 289 -32.54 0.32 12.60
N LYS A 290 -32.06 1.46 12.08
CA LYS A 290 -32.44 1.98 10.76
C LYS A 290 -31.50 1.54 9.64
N ALA A 291 -30.45 0.77 9.94
CA ALA A 291 -29.58 0.20 8.91
C ALA A 291 -30.40 -0.59 7.87
N ASN A 292 -30.09 -0.42 6.58
CA ASN A 292 -30.86 -1.06 5.52
C ASN A 292 -30.61 -2.58 5.44
N GLY A 293 -29.46 -3.04 5.95
CA GLY A 293 -28.98 -4.40 5.80
C GLY A 293 -27.96 -4.53 4.66
N ASN A 294 -27.47 -5.74 4.43
CA ASN A 294 -26.47 -6.02 3.40
C ASN A 294 -27.03 -5.87 1.97
N ALA A 295 -28.33 -6.09 1.82
CA ALA A 295 -29.08 -5.80 0.61
C ALA A 295 -30.55 -5.55 0.98
N TRP A 296 -31.27 -4.84 0.13
CA TRP A 296 -32.71 -4.60 0.28
C TRP A 296 -33.37 -4.39 -1.08
N PHE A 297 -34.69 -4.61 -1.14
CA PHE A 297 -35.49 -4.26 -2.30
C PHE A 297 -36.06 -2.86 -2.15
N VAL A 298 -36.04 -2.08 -3.24
CA VAL A 298 -36.67 -0.76 -3.30
C VAL A 298 -38.04 -0.82 -3.98
N SER A 299 -38.95 0.06 -3.56
CA SER A 299 -40.28 0.24 -4.13
C SER A 299 -40.31 1.31 -5.23
N ASP A 300 -39.42 2.30 -5.13
CA ASP A 300 -39.45 3.52 -5.94
C ASP A 300 -38.09 3.80 -6.59
N LEU A 301 -38.13 4.38 -7.80
CA LEU A 301 -36.95 4.80 -8.54
C LEU A 301 -36.97 6.31 -8.73
N LYS A 302 -35.93 6.99 -8.26
CA LYS A 302 -35.71 8.43 -8.52
C LYS A 302 -34.62 8.60 -9.56
N PHE A 303 -34.99 9.01 -10.78
CA PHE A 303 -34.02 9.32 -11.82
C PHE A 303 -33.49 10.75 -11.66
N VAL A 304 -32.17 10.91 -11.77
CA VAL A 304 -31.47 12.21 -11.67
C VAL A 304 -30.52 12.40 -12.84
N ASN A 305 -30.26 13.65 -13.22
CA ASN A 305 -29.54 13.95 -14.46
C ASN A 305 -28.02 14.08 -14.25
N THR A 306 -27.58 14.38 -13.03
CA THR A 306 -26.17 14.64 -12.72
C THR A 306 -25.68 13.83 -11.53
N PRO A 307 -24.37 13.52 -11.44
CA PRO A 307 -23.77 12.90 -10.25
C PRO A 307 -23.97 13.74 -8.98
N ASP A 308 -24.00 15.06 -9.10
CA ASP A 308 -24.24 15.99 -7.98
C ASP A 308 -25.66 15.86 -7.42
N GLU A 309 -26.67 15.73 -8.30
CA GLU A 309 -28.04 15.45 -7.87
C GLU A 309 -28.16 14.07 -7.21
N GLU A 310 -27.40 13.09 -7.71
CA GLU A 310 -27.37 11.72 -7.18
C GLU A 310 -26.79 11.72 -5.76
N ILE A 311 -25.58 12.26 -5.57
CA ILE A 311 -24.93 12.31 -4.25
C ILE A 311 -25.72 13.16 -3.26
N LYS A 312 -26.34 14.27 -3.66
CA LYS A 312 -27.16 15.09 -2.74
C LYS A 312 -28.48 14.42 -2.36
N SER A 313 -29.05 13.62 -3.26
CA SER A 313 -30.33 12.95 -3.02
C SER A 313 -30.22 11.88 -1.93
N ILE A 314 -29.13 11.11 -1.89
CA ILE A 314 -28.98 9.98 -0.95
C ILE A 314 -28.96 10.41 0.53
N GLY A 315 -28.63 11.66 0.83
CA GLY A 315 -28.67 12.21 2.19
C GLY A 315 -30.06 12.60 2.68
N VAL A 316 -31.06 12.71 1.80
CA VAL A 316 -32.40 13.21 2.14
C VAL A 316 -33.53 12.22 1.87
N ILE A 317 -33.30 11.19 1.05
CA ILE A 317 -34.32 10.19 0.74
C ILE A 317 -34.34 9.04 1.76
N ASN A 318 -35.44 8.29 1.77
CA ASN A 318 -35.49 6.99 2.44
C ASN A 318 -34.88 5.92 1.53
N SER A 319 -33.58 5.66 1.70
CA SER A 319 -32.84 4.69 0.87
C SER A 319 -33.36 3.26 0.95
N LYS A 320 -34.10 2.90 2.01
CA LYS A 320 -34.73 1.58 2.14
C LYS A 320 -35.92 1.39 1.18
N LYS A 321 -36.49 2.48 0.67
CA LYS A 321 -37.66 2.47 -0.23
C LYS A 321 -37.35 2.99 -1.61
N THR A 322 -36.48 3.99 -1.72
CA THR A 322 -36.19 4.66 -2.99
C THR A 322 -34.73 4.48 -3.35
N ALA A 323 -34.44 4.05 -4.58
CA ALA A 323 -33.10 4.09 -5.15
C ALA A 323 -32.96 5.31 -6.06
N VAL A 324 -31.85 6.04 -5.93
CA VAL A 324 -31.48 7.12 -6.86
C VAL A 324 -30.67 6.51 -8.01
N ILE A 325 -31.11 6.74 -9.25
CA ILE A 325 -30.50 6.17 -10.45
C ILE A 325 -30.15 7.29 -11.43
N ALA A 326 -28.99 7.18 -12.09
CA ALA A 326 -28.63 8.11 -13.15
C ALA A 326 -29.58 7.98 -14.35
N ALA A 327 -29.93 9.11 -14.97
CA ALA A 327 -30.80 9.12 -16.16
C ALA A 327 -30.23 8.30 -17.33
N SER A 328 -28.89 8.18 -17.42
CA SER A 328 -28.20 7.32 -18.39
C SER A 328 -28.57 5.84 -18.26
N ASP A 329 -28.90 5.39 -17.05
CA ASP A 329 -29.23 4.00 -16.76
C ASP A 329 -30.73 3.71 -16.90
N LYS A 330 -31.54 4.69 -17.35
CA LYS A 330 -32.98 4.50 -17.53
C LYS A 330 -33.32 3.36 -18.50
N ALA A 331 -32.50 3.16 -19.54
CA ALA A 331 -32.66 2.07 -20.50
C ALA A 331 -32.47 0.67 -19.88
N TYR A 332 -31.77 0.56 -18.73
CA TYR A 332 -31.61 -0.70 -18.02
C TYR A 332 -32.95 -1.33 -17.63
N PHE A 333 -33.97 -0.49 -17.40
CA PHE A 333 -35.30 -0.88 -16.95
C PHE A 333 -36.26 -1.26 -18.08
N ASN A 334 -35.81 -1.19 -19.35
CA ASN A 334 -36.60 -1.66 -20.48
C ASN A 334 -36.87 -3.16 -20.31
N SER A 335 -38.15 -3.55 -20.23
CA SER A 335 -38.59 -4.93 -19.93
C SER A 335 -38.20 -5.46 -18.54
N LYS A 336 -37.85 -4.57 -17.60
CA LYS A 336 -37.55 -4.92 -16.20
C LYS A 336 -38.40 -4.07 -15.26
N PRO A 337 -39.71 -4.36 -15.15
CA PRO A 337 -40.59 -3.62 -14.26
C PRO A 337 -40.14 -3.80 -12.81
N VAL A 338 -40.30 -2.74 -12.03
CA VAL A 338 -40.08 -2.72 -10.58
C VAL A 338 -41.43 -2.47 -9.94
N GLN A 339 -41.86 -3.39 -9.09
CA GLN A 339 -43.15 -3.34 -8.40
C GLN A 339 -42.95 -3.67 -6.94
N ALA A 340 -43.52 -2.86 -6.05
CA ALA A 340 -43.35 -3.06 -4.62
C ALA A 340 -44.01 -4.35 -4.12
N ASP A 341 -43.27 -5.12 -3.34
CA ASP A 341 -43.79 -6.19 -2.49
C ASP A 341 -43.32 -5.96 -1.06
N SER A 342 -44.26 -5.72 -0.15
CA SER A 342 -43.97 -5.47 1.27
C SER A 342 -43.51 -6.71 2.02
N THR A 343 -43.70 -7.90 1.44
CA THR A 343 -43.28 -9.19 2.02
C THR A 343 -41.96 -9.69 1.45
N ALA A 344 -41.37 -8.97 0.49
CA ALA A 344 -40.13 -9.36 -0.13
C ALA A 344 -38.92 -9.18 0.80
N PHE A 345 -37.97 -10.09 0.69
CA PHE A 345 -36.71 -10.01 1.43
C PHE A 345 -35.54 -10.50 0.58
N ILE A 346 -34.36 -10.00 0.92
CA ILE A 346 -33.08 -10.46 0.39
C ILE A 346 -32.09 -10.52 1.54
N SER A 347 -31.34 -11.60 1.64
CA SER A 347 -30.47 -11.88 2.78
C SER A 347 -29.12 -12.40 2.30
N LEU A 348 -28.05 -11.88 2.91
CA LEU A 348 -26.68 -12.34 2.67
C LEU A 348 -26.50 -13.72 3.31
N THR A 349 -25.99 -14.66 2.53
CA THR A 349 -25.74 -16.05 2.97
C THR A 349 -24.25 -16.39 3.01
N LYS A 350 -23.43 -15.71 2.20
CA LYS A 350 -21.97 -15.86 2.18
C LYS A 350 -21.32 -14.52 1.90
N TYR A 351 -20.25 -14.24 2.64
CA TYR A 351 -19.43 -13.04 2.46
C TYR A 351 -17.96 -13.42 2.38
N GLN A 352 -17.33 -13.10 1.26
CA GLN A 352 -15.89 -13.12 1.03
C GLN A 352 -15.49 -11.86 0.27
N PRO A 353 -14.24 -11.37 0.40
CA PRO A 353 -13.80 -10.16 -0.30
C PRO A 353 -14.00 -10.19 -1.82
N ASN A 354 -13.94 -11.38 -2.42
CA ASN A 354 -14.08 -11.61 -3.86
C ASN A 354 -15.38 -12.32 -4.26
N GLU A 355 -16.25 -12.70 -3.31
CA GLU A 355 -17.49 -13.42 -3.61
C GLU A 355 -18.56 -13.16 -2.55
N LEU A 356 -19.77 -12.81 -2.98
CA LEU A 356 -20.92 -12.63 -2.12
C LEU A 356 -22.12 -13.42 -2.67
N GLU A 357 -22.88 -14.05 -1.78
CA GLU A 357 -24.09 -14.80 -2.16
C GLU A 357 -25.28 -14.35 -1.32
N PHE A 358 -26.43 -14.17 -1.98
CA PHE A 358 -27.67 -13.71 -1.37
C PHE A 358 -28.82 -14.61 -1.80
N LYS A 359 -29.75 -14.85 -0.89
CA LYS A 359 -31.05 -15.47 -1.21
C LYS A 359 -32.14 -14.43 -1.12
N SER A 360 -33.00 -14.39 -2.12
CA SER A 360 -34.17 -13.52 -2.15
C SER A 360 -35.47 -14.29 -2.34
N GLN A 361 -36.54 -13.66 -1.90
CA GLN A 361 -37.91 -14.08 -2.16
C GLN A 361 -38.76 -12.83 -2.39
N SER A 362 -39.52 -12.78 -3.48
CA SER A 362 -40.47 -11.71 -3.78
C SER A 362 -41.61 -12.21 -4.67
N LYS A 363 -42.82 -11.68 -4.49
CA LYS A 363 -43.99 -11.94 -5.36
C LYS A 363 -43.96 -11.13 -6.64
N THR A 364 -43.17 -10.06 -6.68
CA THR A 364 -43.09 -9.13 -7.79
C THR A 364 -41.64 -8.93 -8.22
N PRO A 365 -41.39 -8.56 -9.49
CA PRO A 365 -40.05 -8.17 -9.90
C PRO A 365 -39.63 -6.86 -9.21
N GLN A 366 -38.41 -6.83 -8.68
CA GLN A 366 -37.91 -5.70 -7.88
C GLN A 366 -36.45 -5.35 -8.21
N LEU A 367 -36.01 -4.17 -7.81
CA LEU A 367 -34.60 -3.79 -7.84
C LEU A 367 -33.98 -4.06 -6.47
N ALA A 368 -33.00 -4.96 -6.42
CA ALA A 368 -32.16 -5.17 -5.24
C ALA A 368 -31.02 -4.17 -5.25
N VAL A 369 -30.83 -3.44 -4.14
CA VAL A 369 -29.66 -2.60 -3.88
C VAL A 369 -28.79 -3.31 -2.85
N PHE A 370 -27.49 -3.40 -3.12
CA PHE A 370 -26.51 -4.03 -2.24
C PHE A 370 -25.68 -2.95 -1.57
N SER A 371 -25.44 -3.08 -0.27
CA SER A 371 -24.54 -2.21 0.49
C SER A 371 -23.07 -2.46 0.14
N GLU A 372 -22.73 -2.47 -1.15
CA GLU A 372 -21.43 -2.82 -1.71
C GLU A 372 -21.03 -1.81 -2.77
N ILE A 373 -19.78 -1.32 -2.70
CA ILE A 373 -19.36 -0.14 -3.48
C ILE A 373 -19.26 -0.45 -4.97
N TYR A 374 -20.00 0.27 -5.80
CA TYR A 374 -19.96 0.15 -7.26
C TYR A 374 -18.54 0.40 -7.79
N TYR A 375 -18.01 -0.63 -8.45
CA TYR A 375 -16.75 -0.58 -9.17
C TYR A 375 -16.97 -1.27 -10.53
N PRO A 376 -16.80 -0.54 -11.66
CA PRO A 376 -17.17 -1.05 -12.98
C PRO A 376 -16.21 -2.08 -13.56
N HIS A 377 -15.11 -2.41 -12.86
CA HIS A 377 -14.08 -3.30 -13.39
C HIS A 377 -13.96 -4.56 -12.53
N GLY A 378 -14.30 -5.72 -13.09
CA GLY A 378 -14.02 -7.03 -12.50
C GLY A 378 -15.15 -7.65 -11.67
N TRP A 379 -16.18 -6.91 -11.26
CA TRP A 379 -17.36 -7.53 -10.67
C TRP A 379 -18.29 -8.10 -11.75
N LYS A 380 -18.76 -9.33 -11.54
CA LYS A 380 -19.83 -9.98 -12.30
C LYS A 380 -20.99 -10.29 -11.37
N MET A 381 -22.22 -10.23 -11.88
CA MET A 381 -23.42 -10.59 -11.12
C MET A 381 -24.18 -11.71 -11.81
N PHE A 382 -24.71 -12.63 -11.00
CA PHE A 382 -25.48 -13.79 -11.45
C PHE A 382 -26.80 -13.84 -10.70
N VAL A 383 -27.88 -14.13 -11.42
CA VAL A 383 -29.19 -14.48 -10.84
C VAL A 383 -29.52 -15.89 -11.34
N ASP A 384 -29.61 -16.84 -10.40
CA ASP A 384 -29.76 -18.28 -10.68
C ASP A 384 -28.73 -18.80 -11.70
N GLU A 385 -27.43 -18.54 -11.41
CA GLU A 385 -26.28 -18.91 -12.26
C GLU A 385 -26.20 -18.23 -13.64
N LYS A 386 -27.21 -17.44 -14.03
CA LYS A 386 -27.17 -16.66 -15.25
C LYS A 386 -26.53 -15.31 -15.00
N GLU A 387 -25.45 -15.01 -15.73
CA GLU A 387 -24.83 -13.68 -15.68
C GLU A 387 -25.83 -12.61 -16.15
N VAL A 388 -25.95 -11.55 -15.37
CA VAL A 388 -26.86 -10.44 -15.63
C VAL A 388 -26.14 -9.09 -15.53
N PRO A 389 -26.53 -8.10 -16.34
CA PRO A 389 -26.03 -6.75 -16.16
C PRO A 389 -26.54 -6.18 -14.83
N TYR A 390 -25.68 -5.42 -14.16
CA TYR A 390 -26.00 -4.66 -12.96
C TYR A 390 -25.68 -3.19 -13.19
N ILE A 391 -26.25 -2.33 -12.35
CA ILE A 391 -26.09 -0.88 -12.45
C ILE A 391 -25.57 -0.31 -11.13
N LYS A 392 -25.21 0.97 -11.20
CA LYS A 392 -24.96 1.78 -10.03
C LYS A 392 -26.29 2.33 -9.50
N ALA A 393 -26.45 2.33 -8.19
CA ALA A 393 -27.54 3.00 -7.49
C ALA A 393 -26.97 3.85 -6.34
N ASP A 394 -27.73 4.86 -5.94
CA ASP A 394 -27.44 5.69 -4.77
C ASP A 394 -26.01 6.25 -4.79
N TYR A 395 -25.53 6.69 -5.95
CA TYR A 395 -24.20 7.27 -6.20
C TYR A 395 -22.99 6.33 -6.07
N LEU A 396 -23.03 5.36 -5.16
CA LEU A 396 -21.89 4.50 -4.86
C LEU A 396 -22.21 3.03 -4.67
N LEU A 397 -23.48 2.59 -4.71
CA LEU A 397 -23.85 1.21 -4.47
C LEU A 397 -24.12 0.44 -5.76
N ARG A 398 -24.09 -0.89 -5.68
CA ARG A 398 -24.47 -1.79 -6.78
C ARG A 398 -25.95 -2.13 -6.69
N ALA A 399 -26.62 -2.28 -7.83
CA ALA A 399 -28.00 -2.74 -7.88
C ALA A 399 -28.26 -3.67 -9.07
N VAL A 400 -29.17 -4.63 -8.88
CA VAL A 400 -29.58 -5.59 -9.91
C VAL A 400 -31.08 -5.81 -9.88
N HIS A 401 -31.68 -5.92 -11.06
CA HIS A 401 -33.07 -6.36 -11.18
C HIS A 401 -33.18 -7.84 -10.84
N VAL A 402 -34.14 -8.20 -9.99
CA VAL A 402 -34.44 -9.57 -9.59
C VAL A 402 -35.89 -9.87 -9.98
N PRO A 403 -36.16 -10.94 -10.75
CA PRO A 403 -37.52 -11.35 -11.08
C PRO A 403 -38.35 -11.74 -9.86
N ALA A 404 -39.66 -11.93 -10.05
CA ALA A 404 -40.53 -12.51 -9.04
C ALA A 404 -40.20 -13.99 -8.84
N GLY A 405 -40.17 -14.44 -7.59
CA GLY A 405 -39.86 -15.81 -7.20
C GLY A 405 -38.83 -15.87 -6.08
N ASN A 406 -38.24 -17.07 -5.94
CA ASN A 406 -37.10 -17.30 -5.08
C ASN A 406 -35.85 -17.35 -5.95
N HIS A 407 -34.83 -16.57 -5.62
CA HIS A 407 -33.62 -16.49 -6.43
C HIS A 407 -32.36 -16.56 -5.58
N ASN A 408 -31.31 -17.12 -6.18
CA ASN A 408 -29.94 -17.00 -5.69
C ASN A 408 -29.23 -15.89 -6.48
N ILE A 409 -28.70 -14.89 -5.77
CA ILE A 409 -27.91 -13.82 -6.36
C ILE A 409 -26.47 -13.98 -5.93
N ARG A 410 -25.56 -14.04 -6.89
CA ARG A 410 -24.12 -14.20 -6.64
C ARG A 410 -23.34 -13.08 -7.30
N MET A 411 -22.43 -12.47 -6.54
CA MET A 411 -21.49 -11.46 -7.03
C MET A 411 -20.07 -12.00 -6.92
N ILE A 412 -19.29 -11.94 -7.98
CA ILE A 412 -17.91 -12.44 -7.98
C ILE A 412 -16.98 -11.36 -8.53
N PHE A 413 -15.83 -11.18 -7.89
CA PHE A 413 -14.77 -10.31 -8.36
C PHE A 413 -13.69 -11.09 -9.11
N GLU A 414 -13.74 -11.01 -10.44
CA GLU A 414 -12.82 -11.66 -11.39
C GLU A 414 -12.33 -10.62 -12.42
N PRO A 415 -11.40 -9.72 -12.05
CA PRO A 415 -10.85 -8.74 -12.99
C PRO A 415 -9.97 -9.42 -14.06
N GLU A 416 -10.29 -9.20 -15.33
CA GLU A 416 -9.56 -9.76 -16.48
C GLU A 416 -8.05 -9.46 -16.45
N VAL A 417 -7.65 -8.32 -15.88
CA VAL A 417 -6.25 -7.90 -15.78
C VAL A 417 -5.43 -8.86 -14.91
N ILE A 418 -6.01 -9.37 -13.82
CA ILE A 418 -5.33 -10.33 -12.94
C ILE A 418 -5.18 -11.67 -13.67
N GLU A 419 -6.21 -12.12 -14.39
CA GLU A 419 -6.18 -13.37 -15.14
C GLU A 419 -5.13 -13.34 -16.27
N LYS A 420 -5.16 -12.29 -17.11
CA LYS A 420 -4.18 -12.10 -18.19
C LYS A 420 -2.77 -11.89 -17.64
N GLY A 421 -2.63 -11.10 -16.57
CA GLY A 421 -1.35 -10.81 -15.91
C GLY A 421 -0.71 -12.06 -15.29
N LYS A 422 -1.50 -12.95 -14.70
CA LYS A 422 -1.05 -14.24 -14.16
C LYS A 422 -0.41 -15.10 -15.26
N TRP A 423 -1.07 -15.25 -16.40
CA TRP A 423 -0.55 -16.03 -17.53
C TRP A 423 0.72 -15.41 -18.12
N LEU A 424 0.75 -14.09 -18.29
CA LEU A 424 1.94 -13.40 -18.77
C LEU A 424 3.13 -13.58 -17.80
N SER A 425 2.90 -13.41 -16.50
CA SER A 425 3.93 -13.62 -15.47
C SER A 425 4.46 -15.04 -15.49
N LEU A 426 3.58 -16.05 -15.61
CA LEU A 426 3.96 -17.46 -15.68
C LEU A 426 4.81 -17.76 -16.92
N LEU A 427 4.44 -17.20 -18.08
CA LEU A 427 5.22 -17.35 -19.32
C LEU A 427 6.60 -16.71 -19.20
N CYS A 428 6.69 -15.49 -18.70
CA CYS A 428 7.97 -14.81 -18.46
C CYS A 428 8.86 -15.58 -17.48
N PHE A 429 8.27 -16.11 -16.41
CA PHE A 429 8.97 -16.93 -15.42
C PHE A 429 9.48 -18.24 -16.04
N GLY A 430 8.63 -18.95 -16.80
CA GLY A 430 9.03 -20.16 -17.52
C GLY A 430 10.17 -19.90 -18.51
N LEU A 431 10.10 -18.79 -19.26
CA LEU A 431 11.17 -18.36 -20.16
C LEU A 431 12.47 -18.08 -19.40
N PHE A 432 12.41 -17.37 -18.27
CA PHE A 432 13.57 -17.10 -17.43
C PHE A 432 14.25 -18.39 -16.94
N ILE A 433 13.48 -19.37 -16.48
CA ILE A 433 14.02 -20.67 -16.05
C ILE A 433 14.65 -21.42 -17.23
N ALA A 434 14.00 -21.43 -18.40
CA ALA A 434 14.53 -22.07 -19.59
C ALA A 434 15.86 -21.45 -20.04
N LEU A 435 15.95 -20.13 -20.08
CA LEU A 435 17.18 -19.40 -20.44
C LEU A 435 18.29 -19.60 -19.41
N SER A 436 17.95 -19.61 -18.12
CA SER A 436 18.91 -19.88 -17.05
C SER A 436 19.46 -21.31 -17.13
N GLY A 437 18.58 -22.29 -17.33
CA GLY A 437 18.96 -23.69 -17.52
C GLY A 437 19.83 -23.90 -18.77
N PHE A 438 19.46 -23.26 -19.88
CA PHE A 438 20.27 -23.26 -21.09
C PHE A 438 21.65 -22.64 -20.86
N GLY A 439 21.73 -21.50 -20.17
CA GLY A 439 22.99 -20.84 -19.82
C GLY A 439 23.89 -21.72 -18.96
N ILE A 440 23.35 -22.38 -17.95
CA ILE A 440 24.08 -23.34 -17.10
C ILE A 440 24.58 -24.53 -17.93
N PHE A 441 23.73 -25.12 -18.76
CA PHE A 441 24.10 -26.23 -19.64
C PHE A 441 25.21 -25.83 -20.62
N TRP A 442 25.11 -24.65 -21.22
CA TRP A 442 26.10 -24.11 -22.14
C TRP A 442 27.45 -23.88 -21.46
N MET A 443 27.46 -23.27 -20.27
CA MET A 443 28.68 -23.09 -19.47
C MET A 443 29.33 -24.44 -19.13
N TYR A 444 28.53 -25.44 -18.73
CA TYR A 444 29.04 -26.77 -18.41
C TYR A 444 29.64 -27.48 -19.63
N LYS A 445 28.98 -27.38 -20.79
CA LYS A 445 29.48 -27.94 -22.05
C LYS A 445 30.79 -27.30 -22.50
N ASN A 446 30.91 -25.97 -22.37
CA ASN A 446 32.13 -25.25 -22.75
C ASN A 446 33.29 -25.52 -21.79
N LYS A 447 33.03 -25.63 -20.48
CA LYS A 447 34.05 -25.99 -19.49
C LYS A 447 34.63 -27.39 -19.74
N LYS A 448 33.79 -28.35 -20.16
CA LYS A 448 34.26 -29.68 -20.62
C LYS A 448 35.11 -29.63 -21.89
N LYS A 449 34.78 -28.72 -22.83
CA LYS A 449 35.57 -28.52 -24.05
C LYS A 449 36.96 -27.94 -23.75
N GLU A 450 37.05 -26.94 -22.88
CA GLU A 450 38.33 -26.37 -22.45
C GLU A 450 39.21 -27.41 -21.74
N GLN A 451 38.64 -28.21 -20.83
CA GLN A 451 39.37 -29.32 -20.18
C GLN A 451 39.85 -30.41 -21.13
N LEU A 452 39.14 -30.65 -22.24
CA LEU A 452 39.58 -31.60 -23.26
C LEU A 452 40.73 -31.03 -24.10
N VAL A 453 40.70 -29.74 -24.44
CA VAL A 453 41.78 -29.08 -25.18
C VAL A 453 43.06 -29.01 -24.33
N GLU A 454 42.97 -28.66 -23.04
CA GLU A 454 44.12 -28.68 -22.11
C GLU A 454 44.75 -30.06 -21.89
N LYS A 455 44.00 -31.16 -22.09
CA LYS A 455 44.54 -32.53 -21.99
C LYS A 455 45.19 -33.03 -23.29
N THR A 456 45.02 -32.31 -24.39
CA THR A 456 45.50 -32.72 -25.72
C THR A 456 46.67 -31.85 -26.23
N VAL A 457 47.05 -30.82 -25.47
CA VAL A 457 48.27 -30.02 -25.62
C VAL A 457 49.24 -30.46 -24.53
#